data_AF-A0A060BV69-F1
#
_entry.id   AF-A0A060BV69-F1
#
_cell.length_a   1.000
_cell.length_b   1.000
_cell.length_c   1.000
_cell.angle_alpha   90.00
_cell.angle_beta   90.00
_cell.angle_gamma   90.00
#
_symmetry.space_group_name_H-M   'P 1'
#
loop_
_entity.id
_entity.type
_entity.pdbx_description
1 polymer ?
#
loop_
_entity_poly.entity_id
_entity_poly.type
_entity_poly.pdbx_seq_one_letter_code
_entity_poly.pdbx_strand_id
1 'polypeptide(L)'
;SDLNSGGTVNFSCCTKGMEQYVAPCLISPTTGTAHLISGLYDVGGFVHTDLDTAPESSYTSPTFSGTTCIDYAELNPSKYVRVGNTTDSTIKHIGISNDTGENWYAVSDCWTPTNSDDNRCGGYVAMAADGRQHRMGAG
;
A
#
# COMPACT_ATOMS: atom_id res chain seq x y z
N SER A 1 19.41 4.97 37.46
CA SER A 1 18.76 5.12 36.15
C SER A 1 17.31 5.50 36.38
N ASP A 2 16.68 6.22 35.46
CA ASP A 2 15.26 6.59 35.57
C ASP A 2 14.36 5.36 35.77
N LEU A 3 14.76 4.23 35.18
CA LEU A 3 14.20 2.89 35.39
C LEU A 3 14.08 2.47 36.86
N ASN A 4 15.00 2.91 37.72
CA ASN A 4 15.08 2.49 39.13
C ASN A 4 14.67 3.60 40.10
N SER A 5 14.40 4.82 39.61
CA SER A 5 14.05 5.98 40.45
C SER A 5 12.61 6.47 40.26
N GLY A 6 11.81 5.77 39.44
CA GLY A 6 10.42 6.16 39.14
C GLY A 6 10.30 7.38 38.22
N GLY A 7 11.37 7.73 37.50
CA GLY A 7 11.37 8.81 36.51
C GLY A 7 10.80 8.36 35.16
N THR A 8 10.46 9.31 34.29
CA THR A 8 10.00 9.03 32.92
C THR A 8 11.14 8.45 32.08
N VAL A 9 10.93 7.28 31.49
CA VAL A 9 11.85 6.70 30.50
C VAL A 9 11.44 7.17 29.10
N ASN A 10 12.39 7.79 28.39
CA ASN A 10 12.16 8.27 27.03
C ASN A 10 12.53 7.17 26.02
N PHE A 11 11.56 6.75 25.21
CA PHE A 11 11.78 5.84 24.09
C PHE A 11 11.86 6.63 22.79
N SER A 12 12.76 6.20 21.90
CA SER A 12 12.88 6.75 20.55
C SER A 12 13.22 5.63 19.58
N CYS A 13 12.97 5.87 18.29
CA CYS A 13 13.33 4.92 17.24
C CYS A 13 14.84 4.98 16.98
N CYS A 14 15.51 3.82 17.05
CA CYS A 14 16.96 3.70 16.87
C CYS A 14 17.33 2.98 15.55
N THR A 15 16.43 2.95 14.57
CA THR A 15 16.59 2.17 13.33
C THR A 15 16.92 3.03 12.11
N LYS A 16 17.40 4.26 12.29
CA LYS A 16 17.81 5.12 11.17
C LYS A 16 18.88 4.41 10.32
N GLY A 17 18.60 4.24 9.03
CA GLY A 17 19.47 3.53 8.09
C GLY A 17 19.26 2.02 8.00
N MET A 18 18.28 1.46 8.71
CA MET A 18 17.88 0.05 8.58
C MET A 18 16.63 -0.08 7.70
N GLU A 19 16.74 -0.84 6.62
CA GLU A 19 15.62 -1.18 5.73
C GLU A 19 15.52 -2.70 5.59
N GLN A 20 14.38 -3.28 6.00
CA GLN A 20 14.18 -4.74 6.03
C GLN A 20 12.76 -5.13 5.54
N TYR A 21 12.35 -4.57 4.41
CA TYR A 21 11.06 -4.88 3.81
C TYR A 21 11.20 -5.86 2.64
N VAL A 22 10.15 -6.64 2.42
CA VAL A 22 9.93 -7.34 1.14
C VAL A 22 9.04 -6.45 0.28
N ALA A 23 9.57 -6.05 -0.88
CA ALA A 23 8.89 -5.16 -1.82
C ALA A 23 8.44 -5.92 -3.08
N PRO A 24 7.27 -6.57 -3.06
CA PRO A 24 6.77 -7.33 -4.22
C PRO A 24 6.41 -6.46 -5.44
N CYS A 25 6.09 -5.18 -5.25
CA CYS A 25 5.75 -4.29 -6.36
C CYS A 25 6.21 -2.84 -6.13
N LEU A 26 6.65 -2.20 -7.22
CA LEU A 26 7.10 -0.81 -7.26
C LEU A 26 6.61 -0.18 -8.57
N ILE A 27 6.08 1.04 -8.51
CA ILE A 27 5.77 1.86 -9.70
C ILE A 27 6.33 3.27 -9.52
N SER A 28 6.67 3.92 -10.64
CA SER A 28 7.15 5.30 -10.68
C SER A 28 6.29 6.07 -11.68
N PRO A 29 5.24 6.77 -11.22
CA PRO A 29 4.37 7.56 -12.10
C PRO A 29 5.15 8.65 -12.83
N THR A 30 4.78 8.93 -14.09
CA THR A 30 5.52 9.87 -14.94
C THR A 30 5.35 11.34 -14.56
N THR A 31 4.34 11.67 -13.77
CA THR A 31 4.12 13.01 -13.19
C THR A 31 3.44 12.88 -11.81
N GLY A 32 3.31 14.00 -11.10
CA GLY A 32 2.72 14.05 -9.75
C GLY A 32 3.77 14.33 -8.69
N THR A 33 3.37 14.24 -7.42
CA THR A 33 4.26 14.45 -6.26
C THR A 33 5.05 13.20 -5.90
N ALA A 34 4.55 12.02 -6.25
CA ALA A 34 5.20 10.74 -5.96
C ALA A 34 6.31 10.43 -6.97
N HIS A 35 7.52 10.16 -6.48
CA HIS A 35 8.63 9.64 -7.28
C HIS A 35 8.63 8.10 -7.34
N LEU A 36 8.19 7.46 -6.26
CA LEU A 36 8.08 6.02 -6.14
C LEU A 36 6.84 5.68 -5.31
N ILE A 37 6.15 4.62 -5.69
CA ILE A 37 5.08 4.04 -4.89
C ILE A 37 5.41 2.58 -4.69
N SER A 38 5.49 2.16 -3.43
CA SER A 38 5.89 0.81 -3.07
C SER A 38 4.73 0.03 -2.48
N GLY A 39 4.51 -1.20 -2.94
CA GLY A 39 3.76 -2.19 -2.18
C GLY A 39 4.73 -3.04 -1.37
N LEU A 40 4.47 -3.16 -0.07
CA LEU A 40 5.34 -3.84 0.88
C LEU A 40 4.54 -4.84 1.72
N TYR A 41 5.18 -5.92 2.13
CA TYR A 41 4.64 -6.79 3.18
C TYR A 41 4.80 -6.17 4.57
N ASP A 42 3.93 -6.59 5.49
CA ASP A 42 3.76 -6.19 6.89
C ASP A 42 3.28 -4.75 7.13
N VAL A 43 3.67 -3.81 6.26
CA VAL A 43 3.33 -2.38 6.40
C VAL A 43 2.43 -1.87 5.27
N GLY A 44 2.01 -2.74 4.36
CA GLY A 44 1.16 -2.41 3.20
C GLY A 44 1.91 -1.67 2.10
N GLY A 45 2.62 -0.59 2.43
CA GLY A 45 3.41 0.20 1.49
C GLY A 45 3.25 1.71 1.69
N PHE A 46 3.89 2.49 0.80
CA PHE A 46 4.05 3.93 0.94
C PHE A 46 4.09 4.66 -0.41
N VAL A 47 3.65 5.92 -0.38
CA VAL A 47 3.92 6.93 -1.42
C VAL A 47 5.18 7.69 -1.02
N HIS A 48 6.20 7.69 -1.87
CA HIS A 48 7.47 8.37 -1.64
C HIS A 48 7.53 9.66 -2.47
N THR A 49 7.34 10.80 -1.81
CA THR A 49 7.44 12.14 -2.44
C THR A 49 8.84 12.73 -2.35
N ASP A 50 9.68 12.19 -1.47
CA ASP A 50 11.11 12.45 -1.35
C ASP A 50 11.77 11.11 -0.96
N LEU A 51 12.79 10.69 -1.72
CA LEU A 51 13.46 9.40 -1.49
C LEU A 51 14.43 9.43 -0.31
N ASP A 52 14.79 10.62 0.17
CA ASP A 52 15.68 10.81 1.33
C ASP A 52 14.91 10.99 2.66
N THR A 53 13.58 11.05 2.59
CA THR A 53 12.69 11.29 3.74
C THR A 53 11.74 10.11 3.94
N ALA A 54 11.67 9.59 5.17
CA ALA A 54 10.73 8.51 5.50
C ALA A 54 9.28 8.99 5.34
N PRO A 55 8.40 8.24 4.63
CA PRO A 55 7.00 8.57 4.51
C PRO A 55 6.29 8.63 5.88
N GLU A 56 5.42 9.63 6.10
CA GLU A 56 4.74 9.83 7.38
C GLU A 56 3.65 8.78 7.68
N SER A 57 3.09 8.15 6.64
CA SER A 57 1.97 7.22 6.78
C SER A 57 1.99 6.17 5.68
N SER A 58 1.62 4.94 6.06
CA SER A 58 1.32 3.87 5.12
C SER A 58 -0.10 3.99 4.56
N TYR A 59 -0.44 3.14 3.58
CA TYR A 59 -1.79 3.12 3.02
C TYR A 59 -2.86 2.79 4.06
N THR A 60 -3.97 3.51 3.99
CA THR A 60 -5.19 3.23 4.77
C THR A 60 -6.37 3.02 3.81
N SER A 61 -7.48 2.46 4.30
CA SER A 61 -8.77 2.43 3.59
C SER A 61 -8.74 1.93 2.13
N PRO A 62 -8.47 0.64 1.86
CA PRO A 62 -8.35 -0.47 2.81
C PRO A 62 -6.91 -0.65 3.34
N THR A 63 -6.76 -1.10 4.58
CA THR A 63 -5.45 -1.46 5.14
C THR A 63 -5.12 -2.91 4.79
N PHE A 64 -3.96 -3.13 4.18
CA PHE A 64 -3.46 -4.46 3.82
C PHE A 64 -2.35 -4.89 4.77
N SER A 65 -2.28 -6.18 5.09
CA SER A 65 -1.07 -6.78 5.67
C SER A 65 0.06 -6.85 4.64
N GLY A 66 -0.25 -6.77 3.34
CA GLY A 66 0.75 -6.61 2.30
C GLY A 66 0.14 -6.27 0.95
N THR A 67 0.65 -5.24 0.28
CA THR A 67 0.23 -4.93 -1.10
C THR A 67 1.00 -5.85 -2.06
N THR A 68 0.29 -6.67 -2.81
CA THR A 68 0.88 -7.66 -3.73
C THR A 68 1.09 -7.11 -5.12
N CYS A 69 0.25 -6.16 -5.56
CA CYS A 69 0.35 -5.53 -6.86
C CYS A 69 -0.21 -4.11 -6.83
N ILE A 70 0.39 -3.23 -7.63
CA ILE A 70 -0.02 -1.84 -7.80
C ILE A 70 0.18 -1.43 -9.26
N ASP A 71 -0.72 -0.60 -9.77
CA ASP A 71 -0.65 -0.03 -11.12
C ASP A 71 -1.22 1.40 -11.15
N TYR A 72 -0.88 2.16 -12.19
CA TYR A 72 -1.36 3.52 -12.40
C TYR A 72 -1.80 3.79 -13.85
N ALA A 73 -2.62 4.82 -14.02
CA ALA A 73 -3.05 5.27 -15.33
C ALA A 73 -1.98 6.19 -15.97
N GLU A 74 -1.23 5.69 -16.95
CA GLU A 74 -0.15 6.47 -17.61
C GLU A 74 -0.61 7.81 -18.21
N LEU A 75 -1.80 7.87 -18.82
CA LEU A 75 -2.36 9.10 -19.39
C LEU A 75 -3.08 9.97 -18.36
N ASN A 76 -3.23 9.48 -17.13
CA ASN A 76 -3.80 10.22 -16.01
C ASN A 76 -3.15 9.79 -14.68
N PRO A 77 -1.87 10.15 -14.47
CA PRO A 77 -1.03 9.60 -13.40
C PRO A 77 -1.38 10.14 -12.00
N SER A 78 -2.57 10.72 -11.81
CA SER A 78 -3.13 10.93 -10.47
C SER A 78 -3.91 9.73 -9.96
N LYS A 79 -4.18 8.73 -10.81
CA LYS A 79 -5.03 7.59 -10.49
C LYS A 79 -4.23 6.31 -10.32
N TYR A 80 -4.39 5.67 -9.16
CA TYR A 80 -3.70 4.45 -8.78
C TYR A 80 -4.69 3.37 -8.35
N VAL A 81 -4.30 2.11 -8.53
CA VAL A 81 -5.00 0.97 -7.95
C VAL A 81 -4.00 0.04 -7.31
N ARG A 82 -4.35 -0.49 -6.14
CA ARG A 82 -3.57 -1.49 -5.44
C ARG A 82 -4.45 -2.64 -5.00
N VAL A 83 -3.87 -3.82 -4.93
CA VAL A 83 -4.48 -5.00 -4.35
C VAL A 83 -3.55 -5.67 -3.34
N GLY A 84 -4.10 -6.38 -2.37
CA GLY A 84 -3.29 -6.91 -1.28
C GLY A 84 -3.97 -7.89 -0.36
N ASN A 85 -3.14 -8.47 0.50
CA ASN A 85 -3.53 -9.44 1.51
C ASN A 85 -4.17 -8.71 2.69
N THR A 86 -5.23 -9.28 3.26
CA THR A 86 -5.82 -8.87 4.53
C THR A 86 -6.08 -10.10 5.38
N THR A 87 -5.96 -9.95 6.70
CA THR A 87 -6.35 -10.98 7.68
C THR A 87 -7.78 -10.81 8.16
N ASP A 88 -8.42 -9.68 7.86
CA ASP A 88 -9.79 -9.36 8.20
C ASP A 88 -10.68 -9.56 6.96
N SER A 89 -11.65 -10.47 7.06
CA SER A 89 -12.57 -10.82 5.97
C SER A 89 -13.60 -9.74 5.64
N THR A 90 -13.70 -8.69 6.47
CA THR A 90 -14.56 -7.54 6.19
C THR A 90 -13.88 -6.50 5.29
N ILE A 91 -12.54 -6.55 5.19
CA ILE A 91 -11.76 -5.62 4.38
C ILE A 91 -11.74 -6.08 2.92
N LYS A 92 -11.96 -5.12 2.01
CA LYS A 92 -11.83 -5.33 0.57
C LYS A 92 -10.37 -5.43 0.16
N HIS A 93 -10.07 -6.32 -0.78
CA HIS A 93 -8.71 -6.60 -1.26
C HIS A 93 -8.22 -5.60 -2.31
N ILE A 94 -9.01 -4.57 -2.63
CA ILE A 94 -8.72 -3.59 -3.66
C ILE A 94 -8.95 -2.17 -3.14
N GLY A 95 -7.97 -1.30 -3.40
CA GLY A 95 -8.00 0.12 -3.09
C GLY A 95 -7.67 0.98 -4.31
N ILE A 96 -8.38 2.10 -4.47
CA ILE A 96 -8.15 3.07 -5.54
C ILE A 96 -7.83 4.43 -4.94
N SER A 97 -6.88 5.14 -5.54
CA SER A 97 -6.64 6.56 -5.32
C SER A 97 -6.93 7.34 -6.61
N ASN A 98 -7.43 8.56 -6.48
CA ASN A 98 -7.64 9.48 -7.60
C ASN A 98 -6.81 10.77 -7.48
N ASP A 99 -5.95 10.85 -6.46
CA ASP A 99 -5.24 12.05 -6.01
C ASP A 99 -3.78 11.74 -5.66
N THR A 100 -3.09 11.04 -6.56
CA THR A 100 -1.65 10.73 -6.42
C THR A 100 -1.29 9.94 -5.16
N GLY A 101 -2.23 9.14 -4.64
CA GLY A 101 -2.01 8.25 -3.50
C GLY A 101 -2.16 8.93 -2.14
N GLU A 102 -2.63 10.19 -2.11
CA GLU A 102 -2.93 10.90 -0.86
C GLU A 102 -4.13 10.27 -0.13
N ASN A 103 -5.21 9.95 -0.85
CA ASN A 103 -6.37 9.27 -0.31
C ASN A 103 -6.67 7.97 -1.06
N TRP A 104 -7.17 6.99 -0.33
CA TRP A 104 -7.51 5.67 -0.82
C TRP A 104 -8.94 5.30 -0.44
N TYR A 105 -9.60 4.58 -1.35
CA TYR A 105 -10.96 4.10 -1.17
C TYR A 105 -11.05 2.63 -1.52
N ALA A 106 -11.69 1.85 -0.65
CA ALA A 106 -12.07 0.48 -0.95
C ALA A 106 -13.14 0.45 -2.05
N VAL A 107 -13.01 -0.48 -2.98
CA VAL A 107 -14.06 -0.80 -3.96
C VAL A 107 -14.44 -2.27 -3.87
N SER A 108 -15.51 -2.67 -4.56
CA SER A 108 -15.91 -4.07 -4.61
C SER A 108 -14.79 -4.93 -5.17
N ASP A 109 -14.50 -6.05 -4.50
CA ASP A 109 -13.60 -7.07 -5.02
C ASP A 109 -14.13 -7.51 -6.39
N CYS A 110 -13.29 -7.51 -7.42
CA CYS A 110 -13.71 -7.90 -8.76
C CYS A 110 -13.69 -9.43 -8.96
N TRP A 111 -13.41 -10.19 -7.90
CA TRP A 111 -13.42 -11.64 -7.87
C TRP A 111 -13.91 -12.12 -6.49
N THR A 112 -14.55 -13.28 -6.45
CA THR A 112 -15.19 -13.82 -5.25
C THR A 112 -14.36 -14.97 -4.68
N PRO A 113 -13.93 -14.89 -3.40
CA PRO A 113 -13.25 -15.99 -2.71
C PRO A 113 -13.97 -17.33 -2.90
N THR A 114 -13.27 -18.34 -3.43
CA THR A 114 -13.86 -19.68 -3.63
C THR A 114 -13.68 -20.59 -2.41
N ASN A 115 -12.77 -20.24 -1.52
CA ASN A 115 -12.51 -20.91 -0.25
C ASN A 115 -11.95 -19.90 0.79
N SER A 116 -11.81 -20.34 2.04
CA SER A 116 -11.35 -19.49 3.14
C SER A 116 -9.87 -19.07 3.05
N ASP A 117 -9.06 -19.76 2.27
CA ASP A 117 -7.64 -19.44 2.09
C ASP A 117 -7.44 -18.37 1.01
N ASP A 118 -8.36 -18.33 0.03
CA ASP A 118 -8.40 -17.35 -1.05
C ASP A 118 -8.65 -15.91 -0.56
N ASN A 119 -9.29 -15.77 0.59
CA ASN A 119 -9.50 -14.47 1.23
C ASN A 119 -8.21 -13.86 1.84
N ARG A 120 -7.04 -14.45 1.53
CA ARG A 120 -5.73 -13.92 1.92
C ARG A 120 -4.88 -13.52 0.72
N CYS A 121 -5.35 -13.74 -0.51
CA CYS A 121 -4.54 -13.56 -1.72
C CYS A 121 -4.89 -12.24 -2.42
N GLY A 122 -4.03 -11.24 -2.28
CA GLY A 122 -4.15 -9.94 -2.95
C GLY A 122 -4.05 -9.99 -4.46
N GLY A 123 -3.54 -11.07 -5.05
CA GLY A 123 -3.52 -11.26 -6.51
C GLY A 123 -2.80 -10.13 -7.26
N TYR A 124 -3.25 -9.90 -8.50
CA TYR A 124 -2.70 -8.91 -9.42
C TYR A 124 -3.77 -7.91 -9.88
N VAL A 125 -3.35 -6.70 -10.22
CA VAL A 125 -4.25 -5.66 -10.75
C VAL A 125 -3.60 -4.91 -11.91
N ALA A 126 -4.42 -4.41 -12.82
CA ALA A 126 -4.03 -3.48 -13.87
C ALA A 126 -5.04 -2.34 -13.96
N MET A 127 -4.54 -1.12 -14.16
CA MET A 127 -5.33 0.08 -14.44
C MET A 127 -5.26 0.41 -15.94
N ALA A 128 -6.41 0.74 -16.52
CA ALA A 128 -6.44 1.27 -17.88
C ALA A 128 -5.65 2.58 -17.94
N ALA A 129 -4.95 2.83 -19.05
CA ALA A 129 -4.09 4.01 -19.19
C ALA A 129 -4.82 5.36 -18.96
N ASP A 130 -6.13 5.42 -19.21
CA ASP A 130 -6.97 6.61 -18.97
C ASP A 130 -7.58 6.68 -17.54
N GLY A 131 -7.37 5.63 -16.74
CA GLY A 131 -7.87 5.48 -15.38
C GLY A 131 -9.39 5.35 -15.27
N ARG A 132 -10.08 4.88 -16.33
CA ARG A 132 -11.54 4.66 -16.30
C ARG A 132 -11.95 3.24 -15.90
N GLN A 133 -11.04 2.28 -16.03
CA GLN A 133 -11.29 0.88 -15.69
C GLN A 133 -10.06 0.30 -15.00
N HIS A 134 -10.30 -0.74 -14.21
CA HIS A 134 -9.26 -1.59 -13.64
C HIS A 134 -9.73 -3.05 -13.74
N ARG A 135 -8.78 -3.98 -13.73
CA ARG A 135 -9.05 -5.42 -13.67
C ARG A 135 -8.14 -6.04 -12.63
N MET A 136 -8.68 -6.88 -11.76
CA MET A 136 -7.90 -7.71 -10.87
C MET A 136 -8.10 -9.20 -11.20
N GLY A 137 -7.07 -9.99 -10.95
CA GLY A 137 -7.04 -11.44 -11.09
C GLY A 137 -6.58 -12.12 -9.80
N ALA A 138 -6.97 -13.38 -9.63
CA ALA A 138 -6.53 -14.19 -8.50
C ALA A 138 -5.02 -14.48 -8.55
N GLY A 139 -4.42 -14.67 -7.37
CA GLY A 139 -3.00 -15.00 -7.18
C GLY A 139 -2.73 -16.49 -7.17
#